data_AF-A0AA96MU38-F1
#
_entry.id   AF-A0AA96MU38-F1
#
_cell.length_a   1.000
_cell.length_b   1.000
_cell.length_c   1.000
_cell.angle_alpha   90.00
_cell.angle_beta   90.00
_cell.angle_gamma   90.00
#
_symmetry.space_group_name_H-M   'P 1'
#
loop_
_entity.id
_entity.type
_entity.pdbx_description
1 polymer ?
#
loop_
_entity_poly.entity_id
_entity_poly.type
_entity_poly.pdbx_seq_one_letter_code
_entity_poly.pdbx_strand_id
1 'polypeptide(L)'
;MERKDDDDGVIEARVYTDGMIVGGFDFSNKITPVNFRLNDDTLNINYPSHQIINISVARKEFTINQFTGQHPINDVIGDGVLAVYLIIPKSLQLQSPNADFQYVNE
;
A
#
# COMPACT_ATOMS: atom_id res chain seq x y z
N MET A 1 -0.48 -15.64 1.27
CA MET A 1 0.57 -16.18 0.38
C MET A 1 -0.02 -17.34 -0.39
N GLU A 2 0.41 -17.51 -1.63
CA GLU A 2 -0.04 -18.54 -2.57
C GLU A 2 1.16 -19.20 -3.23
N ARG A 3 1.00 -20.49 -3.60
CA ARG A 3 1.98 -21.24 -4.37
C ARG A 3 1.48 -21.38 -5.81
N LYS A 4 2.37 -21.15 -6.77
CA LYS A 4 2.11 -21.39 -8.19
C LYS A 4 1.96 -22.87 -8.49
N ASP A 5 1.29 -23.19 -9.59
CA ASP A 5 1.23 -24.56 -10.13
C ASP A 5 2.55 -25.03 -10.75
N ASP A 6 3.41 -24.10 -11.17
CA ASP A 6 4.68 -24.40 -11.83
C ASP A 6 5.89 -23.63 -11.29
N ASP A 7 7.08 -24.17 -11.56
CA ASP A 7 8.36 -23.61 -11.12
C ASP A 7 8.99 -22.75 -12.23
N ASP A 8 8.52 -21.52 -12.36
CA ASP A 8 9.02 -20.55 -13.34
C ASP A 8 10.26 -19.76 -12.87
N GLY A 9 10.68 -19.99 -11.61
CA GLY A 9 11.80 -19.27 -10.98
C GLY A 9 11.50 -17.81 -10.63
N VAL A 10 10.24 -17.37 -10.71
CA VAL A 10 9.83 -15.99 -10.48
C VAL A 10 8.94 -15.89 -9.25
N ILE A 11 9.33 -15.03 -8.30
CA ILE A 11 8.48 -14.63 -7.19
C ILE A 11 7.69 -13.39 -7.62
N GLU A 12 6.37 -13.43 -7.48
CA GLU A 12 5.51 -12.27 -7.68
C GLU A 12 5.13 -11.68 -6.33
N ALA A 13 5.23 -10.35 -6.23
CA ALA A 13 4.81 -9.60 -5.06
C ALA A 13 3.74 -8.57 -5.47
N ARG A 14 2.60 -8.61 -4.78
CA ARG A 14 1.52 -7.63 -4.92
C ARG A 14 1.40 -6.86 -3.61
N VAL A 15 1.26 -5.55 -3.72
CA VAL A 15 1.10 -4.66 -2.57
C VAL A 15 -0.27 -4.02 -2.65
N TYR A 16 -1.02 -4.15 -1.56
CA TYR A 16 -2.32 -3.54 -1.39
C TYR A 16 -2.20 -2.48 -0.29
N THR A 17 -2.76 -1.31 -0.54
CA THR A 17 -2.91 -0.23 0.44
C THR A 17 -4.32 0.30 0.30
N ASP A 18 -4.93 0.66 1.41
CA ASP A 18 -6.04 1.59 1.33
C ASP A 18 -5.47 2.94 0.85
N GLY A 19 -6.11 3.54 -0.15
CA GLY A 19 -5.60 4.78 -0.73
C GLY A 19 -5.62 5.93 0.30
N MET A 20 -5.04 7.07 -0.06
CA MET A 20 -5.15 8.28 0.75
C MET A 20 -6.06 9.27 0.04
N ILE A 21 -7.28 9.48 0.56
CA ILE A 21 -8.23 10.45 0.03
C ILE A 21 -8.39 11.59 1.04
N VAL A 22 -8.15 12.82 0.60
CA VAL A 22 -8.31 14.02 1.43
C VAL A 22 -9.26 14.99 0.75
N GLY A 23 -10.42 15.22 1.36
CA GLY A 23 -11.43 16.13 0.83
C GLY A 23 -11.95 15.75 -0.56
N GLY A 24 -12.03 14.45 -0.85
CA GLY A 24 -12.47 13.92 -2.14
C GLY A 24 -11.38 13.88 -3.23
N PHE A 25 -10.16 14.30 -2.93
CA PHE A 25 -9.02 14.18 -3.84
C PHE A 25 -8.16 12.98 -3.49
N ASP A 26 -7.76 12.22 -4.51
CA ASP A 26 -6.90 11.04 -4.38
C ASP A 26 -5.41 11.45 -4.35
N PHE A 27 -4.77 11.16 -3.22
CA PHE A 27 -3.34 11.35 -2.95
C PHE A 27 -2.59 10.02 -2.83
N SER A 28 -3.19 8.89 -3.22
CA SER A 28 -2.56 7.56 -3.10
C SER A 28 -1.23 7.47 -3.84
N ASN A 29 -1.07 8.22 -4.94
CA ASN A 29 0.19 8.32 -5.67
C ASN A 29 1.31 9.08 -4.94
N LYS A 30 1.03 9.67 -3.78
CA LYS A 30 2.02 10.32 -2.90
C LYS A 30 2.52 9.39 -1.80
N ILE A 31 1.85 8.26 -1.57
CA ILE A 31 2.29 7.24 -0.62
C ILE A 31 3.53 6.55 -1.20
N THR A 32 4.58 6.41 -0.39
CA THR A 32 5.76 5.64 -0.77
C THR A 32 5.43 4.15 -0.69
N PRO A 33 5.53 3.38 -1.79
CA PRO A 33 5.23 1.96 -1.75
C PRO A 33 6.33 1.17 -1.01
N VAL A 34 5.99 -0.03 -0.56
CA VAL A 34 6.96 -1.01 -0.08
C VAL A 34 7.94 -1.38 -1.19
N ASN A 35 9.21 -1.50 -0.82
CA ASN A 35 10.27 -1.91 -1.73
C ASN A 35 10.70 -3.36 -1.46
N PHE A 36 10.91 -4.11 -2.54
CA PHE A 36 11.41 -5.48 -2.49
C PHE A 36 12.82 -5.54 -3.04
N ARG A 37 13.72 -6.20 -2.30
CA ARG A 37 15.07 -6.48 -2.78
C ARG A 37 15.43 -7.94 -2.51
N LEU A 38 15.69 -8.68 -3.58
CA LEU A 38 16.25 -10.02 -3.52
C LEU A 38 17.77 -9.91 -3.60
N ASN A 39 18.46 -10.33 -2.55
CA ASN A 39 19.91 -10.46 -2.52
C ASN A 39 20.25 -11.91 -2.21
N ASP A 40 20.97 -12.56 -3.11
CA ASP A 40 21.29 -13.99 -3.03
C ASP A 40 19.99 -14.80 -2.80
N ASP A 41 19.86 -15.42 -1.62
CA ASP A 41 18.71 -16.25 -1.24
C ASP A 41 17.74 -15.55 -0.27
N THR A 42 17.91 -14.25 -0.02
CA THR A 42 17.12 -13.49 0.96
C THR A 42 16.28 -12.41 0.28
N LEU A 43 14.96 -12.57 0.34
CA LEU A 43 14.00 -11.53 -0.03
C LEU A 43 13.80 -10.56 1.14
N ASN A 44 14.24 -9.32 0.96
CA ASN A 44 14.02 -8.24 1.92
C ASN A 44 12.79 -7.42 1.52
N ILE A 45 11.85 -7.27 2.45
CA ILE A 45 10.67 -6.41 2.32
C ILE A 45 10.93 -5.16 3.16
N ASN A 46 11.22 -4.05 2.50
CA ASN A 46 11.55 -2.79 3.14
C ASN A 46 10.30 -1.92 3.22
N TYR A 47 9.74 -1.82 4.42
CA TYR A 47 8.66 -0.89 4.70
C TYR A 47 9.19 0.55 4.68
N PRO A 48 8.47 1.50 4.07
CA PRO A 48 8.83 2.90 4.16
C PRO A 48 8.81 3.34 5.64
N SER A 49 9.75 4.21 6.01
CA SER A 49 9.68 4.87 7.31
C SER A 49 8.45 5.77 7.38
N HIS A 50 8.08 6.21 8.59
CA HIS A 50 6.98 7.16 8.79
C HIS A 50 7.04 8.33 7.79
N GLN A 51 6.00 8.47 6.98
CA GLN A 51 5.92 9.45 5.91
C GLN A 51 5.03 10.62 6.33
N ILE A 52 5.54 11.85 6.17
CA ILE A 52 4.77 13.08 6.40
C ILE A 52 4.34 13.65 5.06
N ILE A 53 3.03 13.79 4.85
CA ILE A 53 2.45 14.38 3.64
C ILE A 53 1.85 15.74 4.00
N ASN A 54 2.44 16.81 3.48
CA ASN A 54 1.95 18.18 3.71
C ASN A 54 0.95 18.55 2.62
N ILE A 55 -0.29 18.84 3.02
CA ILE A 55 -1.38 19.20 2.10
C ILE A 55 -1.75 20.67 2.33
N SER A 56 -1.71 21.45 1.27
CA SER A 56 -2.19 22.84 1.26
C SER A 56 -3.41 22.95 0.36
N VAL A 57 -4.52 23.44 0.92
CA VAL A 57 -5.78 23.60 0.18
C VAL A 57 -6.10 25.09 0.08
N ALA A 58 -6.10 25.61 -1.14
CA ALA A 58 -6.63 26.94 -1.44
C ALA A 58 -8.15 26.84 -1.67
N ARG A 59 -8.94 27.70 -1.03
CA ARG A 59 -10.40 27.77 -1.20
C ARG A 59 -10.83 29.16 -1.65
N LYS A 60 -11.93 29.25 -2.41
CA LYS A 60 -12.59 30.52 -2.70
C LYS A 60 -13.34 31.03 -1.46
N GLU A 61 -13.49 32.36 -1.40
CA GLU A 61 -14.04 33.06 -0.25
C GLU A 61 -15.43 32.56 0.19
N PHE A 62 -15.67 32.68 1.50
CA PHE A 62 -16.77 32.10 2.28
C PHE A 62 -18.17 32.32 1.69
N THR A 63 -18.42 33.48 1.06
CA THR A 63 -19.72 33.86 0.51
C THR A 63 -20.17 32.92 -0.62
N ILE A 64 -19.25 32.38 -1.42
CA ILE A 64 -19.58 31.49 -2.53
C ILE A 64 -20.03 30.11 -2.02
N ASN A 65 -19.41 29.63 -0.94
CA ASN A 65 -19.63 28.28 -0.41
C ASN A 65 -21.04 28.09 0.19
N GLN A 66 -21.66 29.17 0.70
CA GLN A 66 -23.04 29.13 1.20
C GLN A 66 -24.08 28.92 0.10
N PHE A 67 -23.79 29.37 -1.13
CA PHE A 67 -24.67 29.18 -2.28
C PHE A 67 -24.38 27.90 -3.07
N THR A 68 -23.13 27.42 -3.05
CA THR A 68 -22.71 26.21 -3.79
C THR A 68 -22.77 24.93 -2.96
N GLY A 69 -22.96 25.02 -1.65
CA GLY A 69 -23.01 23.85 -0.76
C GLY A 69 -21.66 23.16 -0.56
N GLN A 70 -20.54 23.84 -0.84
CA GLN A 70 -19.20 23.29 -0.61
C GLN A 70 -18.90 23.24 0.90
N HIS A 71 -18.75 22.02 1.42
CA HIS A 71 -18.43 21.76 2.82
C HIS A 71 -16.92 21.82 3.08
N PRO A 72 -16.48 22.15 4.31
CA PRO A 72 -15.08 22.09 4.66
C PRO A 72 -14.53 20.66 4.55
N ILE A 73 -13.34 20.52 3.96
CA ILE A 73 -12.54 19.28 4.00
C ILE A 73 -12.17 19.02 5.46
N ASN A 74 -12.90 18.12 6.09
CA ASN A 74 -12.60 17.59 7.42
C ASN A 74 -12.30 16.09 7.36
N ASP A 75 -12.47 15.47 6.20
CA ASP A 75 -12.38 14.03 6.02
C ASP A 75 -11.03 13.65 5.39
N VAL A 76 -10.28 12.85 6.13
CA VAL A 76 -9.16 12.05 5.64
C VAL A 76 -9.65 10.61 5.68
N ILE A 77 -9.66 9.95 4.53
CA ILE A 77 -10.01 8.54 4.39
C ILE A 77 -8.73 7.82 3.98
N GLY A 78 -8.31 6.88 4.81
CA GLY A 78 -7.07 6.13 4.64
C GLY A 78 -6.32 6.01 5.97
N ASP A 79 -6.12 4.80 6.47
CA ASP A 79 -5.25 4.49 7.62
C ASP A 79 -3.84 4.09 7.18
N GLY A 80 -3.61 3.91 5.87
CA GLY A 80 -2.32 3.55 5.31
C GLY A 80 -1.93 2.11 5.61
N VAL A 81 -2.91 1.23 5.87
CA VAL A 81 -2.68 -0.18 6.12
C VAL A 81 -2.21 -0.84 4.84
N LEU A 82 -1.01 -1.42 4.92
CA LEU A 82 -0.36 -2.07 3.80
C LEU A 82 -0.32 -3.59 3.99
N ALA A 83 -0.78 -4.31 2.97
CA ALA A 83 -0.70 -5.76 2.89
C ALA A 83 0.19 -6.19 1.73
N VAL A 84 1.12 -7.11 2.00
CA VAL A 84 1.96 -7.75 0.99
C VAL A 84 1.46 -9.15 0.72
N TYR A 85 1.17 -9.43 -0.54
CA TYR A 85 0.79 -10.75 -1.02
C TYR A 85 1.90 -11.32 -1.92
N LEU A 86 2.44 -12.47 -1.54
CA LEU A 86 3.47 -13.17 -2.28
C LEU A 86 2.88 -14.40 -2.97
N ILE A 87 3.24 -14.56 -4.24
CA ILE A 87 2.98 -15.76 -5.04
C ILE A 87 4.33 -16.36 -5.40
N ILE A 88 4.60 -17.56 -4.91
CA ILE A 88 5.92 -18.20 -4.97
C ILE A 88 5.89 -19.51 -5.78
N PRO A 89 7.01 -19.90 -6.41
CA PRO A 89 7.13 -21.22 -7.04
C PRO A 89 6.80 -22.36 -6.07
N LYS A 90 6.17 -23.44 -6.57
CA LYS A 90 5.75 -24.58 -5.73
C LYS A 90 6.90 -25.17 -4.93
N SER A 91 8.08 -25.30 -5.55
CA SER A 91 9.26 -25.92 -4.95
C SER A 91 10.01 -25.02 -3.98
N LEU A 92 9.71 -23.71 -3.95
CA LEU A 92 10.42 -22.75 -3.10
C LEU A 92 10.18 -23.04 -1.62
N GLN A 93 11.29 -23.26 -0.90
CA GLN A 93 11.29 -23.43 0.54
C GLN A 93 11.55 -22.08 1.21
N LEU A 94 10.67 -21.70 2.13
CA LEU A 94 10.79 -20.45 2.86
C LEU A 94 11.33 -20.72 4.26
N GLN A 95 12.37 -20.00 4.64
CA GLN A 95 12.86 -19.93 6.02
C GLN A 95 12.68 -18.49 6.48
N SER A 96 11.74 -18.25 7.39
CA SER A 96 11.55 -16.92 7.97
C SER A 96 11.59 -16.99 9.49
N PRO A 97 12.64 -16.43 10.12
CA PRO A 97 12.69 -16.32 11.57
C PRO A 97 11.78 -15.20 12.11
N ASN A 98 11.32 -14.25 11.27
CA ASN A 98 10.71 -12.99 11.72
C ASN A 98 9.40 -12.60 10.98
N ALA A 99 8.73 -13.52 10.29
CA ALA A 99 7.47 -13.20 9.60
C ALA A 99 6.42 -14.30 9.82
N ASP A 100 5.23 -13.89 10.25
CA ASP A 100 4.04 -14.73 10.25
C ASP A 100 3.43 -14.76 8.85
N PHE A 101 3.59 -15.88 8.15
CA PHE A 101 2.96 -16.09 6.85
C PHE A 101 1.60 -16.75 7.02
N GLN A 102 0.56 -16.07 6.54
CA GLN A 102 -0.74 -16.69 6.33
C GLN A 102 -0.84 -17.23 4.90
N TYR A 103 -1.07 -18.54 4.79
CA TYR A 103 -1.34 -19.19 3.52
C TYR A 103 -2.83 -19.03 3.18
N VAL A 104 -3.11 -18.64 1.94
CA VAL A 104 -4.46 -18.60 1.41
C VAL A 104 -4.62 -19.86 0.58
N ASN A 105 -5.48 -20.77 1.03
CA ASN A 105 -5.86 -21.94 0.24
C ASN A 105 -7.12 -21.56 -0.55
N GLU A 106 -7.10 -21.75 -1.87
CA GLU A 106 -8.32 -21.79 -2.68
C GLU A 106 -9.00 -23.17 -2.61
#